data_AF-A0A0G2E5F9-F1
#
_entry.id   AF-A0A0G2E5F9-F1
#
_cell.length_a   1.000
_cell.length_b   1.000
_cell.length_c   1.000
_cell.angle_alpha   90.00
_cell.angle_beta   90.00
_cell.angle_gamma   90.00
#
_symmetry.space_group_name_H-M   'P 1'
#
loop_
_entity.id
_entity.type
_entity.pdbx_description
1 polymer ?
#
loop_
_entity_poly.entity_id
_entity_poly.type
_entity_poly.pdbx_seq_one_letter_code
_entity_poly.pdbx_strand_id
1 'polypeptide(L)'
;MFEGYPHRTHEAMFKAYYLLQASYWAQQAIVLILLLEKPRKDFKELVTHHIVTLALIALSYRFHFAYMGIAIYVTHDISDFFLATSKTLNYLDSVIVGPFFTTLICVWVYLRHYLNLQILWAILTEFRTVGPFELDWEMQQYKCWISQIITFALLACLQGINLIWLTYLYRVAKNYVFNNERSDERSEDEDEEGEVSPGDEKQTLEKEVGSNSGKNQLL
;
A
#
# COMPACT_ATOMS: atom_id res chain seq x y z
N MET A 1 -5.48 10.01 20.91
CA MET A 1 -4.14 9.78 20.31
C MET A 1 -3.01 10.41 21.13
N PHE A 2 -3.20 11.64 21.62
CA PHE A 2 -2.16 12.38 22.35
C PHE A 2 -2.36 12.49 23.86
N GLU A 3 -3.54 12.13 24.38
CA GLU A 3 -3.83 12.02 25.82
C GLU A 3 -2.97 10.93 26.47
N GLY A 4 -2.36 11.19 27.63
CA GLY A 4 -1.53 10.21 28.37
C GLY A 4 -0.08 10.05 27.88
N TYR A 5 0.39 10.87 26.94
CA TYR A 5 1.78 10.84 26.47
C TYR A 5 2.77 11.25 27.60
N PRO A 6 3.79 10.44 27.93
CA PRO A 6 4.37 9.35 27.13
C PRO A 6 3.84 7.98 27.57
N HIS A 7 3.40 7.18 26.60
CA HIS A 7 2.95 5.81 26.84
C HIS A 7 4.17 4.89 26.97
N ARG A 8 4.70 4.79 28.18
CA ARG A 8 5.91 4.01 28.48
C ARG A 8 5.66 2.50 28.53
N THR A 9 4.42 2.10 28.79
CA THR A 9 3.99 0.70 28.85
C THR A 9 2.96 0.43 27.78
N HIS A 10 3.23 -0.58 26.95
CA HIS A 10 2.27 -1.15 26.02
C HIS A 10 1.99 -2.58 26.44
N GLU A 11 0.75 -3.02 26.23
CA GLU A 11 0.36 -4.41 26.43
C GLU A 11 1.27 -5.35 25.62
N ALA A 12 1.59 -6.52 26.17
CA ALA A 12 2.53 -7.46 25.54
C ALA A 12 2.10 -7.83 24.10
N MET A 13 0.79 -8.02 23.89
CA MET A 13 0.21 -8.29 22.57
C MET A 13 0.39 -7.12 21.59
N PHE A 14 0.20 -5.89 22.07
CA PHE A 14 0.41 -4.68 21.27
C PHE A 14 1.87 -4.57 20.82
N LYS A 15 2.80 -4.78 21.76
CA LYS A 15 4.24 -4.73 21.46
C LYS A 15 4.66 -5.85 20.52
N ALA A 16 4.14 -7.05 20.71
CA ALA A 16 4.41 -8.19 19.83
C ALA A 16 3.91 -7.93 18.40
N TYR A 17 2.66 -7.47 18.23
CA TYR A 17 2.12 -7.13 16.91
C TYR A 17 2.95 -6.03 16.22
N TYR A 18 3.27 -4.95 16.94
CA TYR A 18 4.04 -3.84 16.36
C TYR A 18 5.45 -4.28 15.92
N LEU A 19 6.16 -5.05 16.75
CA LEU A 19 7.50 -5.54 16.44
C LEU A 19 7.51 -6.59 15.34
N LEU A 20 6.51 -7.47 15.31
CA LEU A 20 6.34 -8.45 14.25
C LEU A 20 6.08 -7.74 12.92
N GLN A 21 5.17 -6.77 12.89
CA GLN A 21 4.92 -5.96 11.71
C GLN A 21 6.20 -5.23 11.27
N ALA A 22 6.92 -4.59 12.19
CA ALA A 22 8.20 -3.95 11.88
C ALA A 22 9.23 -4.92 11.31
N SER A 23 9.31 -6.15 11.83
CA SER A 23 10.21 -7.19 11.33
C SER A 23 9.83 -7.67 9.93
N TYR A 24 8.55 -7.83 9.66
CA TYR A 24 8.02 -8.21 8.34
C TYR A 24 8.36 -7.15 7.29
N TRP A 25 8.11 -5.86 7.60
CA TRP A 25 8.46 -4.75 6.69
C TRP A 25 9.97 -4.62 6.47
N ALA A 26 10.79 -4.85 7.51
CA ALA A 26 12.24 -4.87 7.38
C ALA A 26 12.72 -6.03 6.49
N GLN A 27 12.15 -7.23 6.67
CA GLN A 27 12.44 -8.38 5.82
C GLN A 27 12.06 -8.12 4.37
N GLN A 28 10.87 -7.56 4.11
CA GLN A 28 10.42 -7.21 2.77
C GLN A 28 11.35 -6.19 2.10
N ALA A 29 11.81 -5.18 2.84
CA ALA A 29 12.78 -4.21 2.32
C ALA A 29 14.12 -4.86 1.97
N ILE A 30 14.61 -5.82 2.76
CA ILE A 30 15.84 -6.57 2.46
C ILE A 30 15.68 -7.37 1.17
N VAL A 31 14.55 -8.07 0.99
CA VAL A 31 14.27 -8.84 -0.24
C VAL A 31 14.32 -7.94 -1.48
N LEU A 32 13.78 -6.72 -1.38
CA LEU A 32 13.78 -5.76 -2.47
C LEU A 32 15.15 -5.15 -2.76
N ILE A 33 15.95 -4.85 -1.73
CA ILE A 33 17.32 -4.34 -1.89
C ILE A 33 18.23 -5.39 -2.54
N LEU A 34 18.01 -6.67 -2.21
CA LEU A 34 18.76 -7.79 -2.80
C LEU A 34 18.32 -8.14 -4.22
N LEU A 35 17.32 -7.44 -4.78
CA LEU A 35 16.75 -7.70 -6.12
C LEU A 35 16.42 -9.19 -6.34
N LEU A 36 15.93 -9.86 -5.29
CA LEU A 36 15.51 -11.26 -5.40
C LEU A 36 14.27 -11.42 -6.28
N GLU A 37 13.53 -10.34 -6.50
CA GLU A 37 12.38 -10.26 -7.40
C GLU A 37 12.73 -9.42 -8.65
N LYS A 38 12.25 -9.84 -9.83
CA LYS A 38 12.48 -9.14 -11.09
C LYS A 38 11.93 -7.70 -10.98
N PRO A 39 12.71 -6.65 -11.30
CA PRO A 39 12.25 -5.27 -11.14
C PRO A 39 11.06 -4.99 -12.08
N ARG A 40 9.93 -4.64 -11.45
CA ARG A 40 8.69 -4.16 -12.10
C ARG A 40 8.78 -2.65 -12.39
N LYS A 41 7.91 -2.13 -13.26
CA LYS A 41 7.95 -0.71 -13.69
C LYS A 41 7.72 0.28 -12.54
N ASP A 42 7.06 -0.14 -11.46
CA ASP A 42 6.79 0.62 -10.24
C ASP A 42 7.82 0.35 -9.11
N PHE A 43 8.97 -0.24 -9.45
CA PHE A 43 10.03 -0.55 -8.48
C PHE A 43 10.54 0.69 -7.76
N LYS A 44 10.61 1.85 -8.43
CA LYS A 44 11.11 3.10 -7.82
C LYS A 44 10.16 3.61 -6.75
N GLU A 45 8.86 3.56 -7.02
CA GLU A 45 7.78 3.94 -6.11
C GLU A 45 7.76 2.99 -4.90
N LEU A 46 7.89 1.68 -5.14
CA LEU A 46 7.94 0.66 -4.09
C LEU A 46 9.17 0.80 -3.17
N VAL A 47 10.35 1.08 -3.74
CA VAL A 47 11.57 1.33 -2.95
C VAL A 47 11.42 2.61 -2.13
N THR A 48 10.93 3.69 -2.73
CA THR A 48 10.70 4.96 -2.03
C THR A 48 9.71 4.75 -0.87
N HIS A 49 8.65 3.99 -1.11
CA HIS A 49 7.68 3.61 -0.09
C HIS A 49 8.33 2.87 1.08
N HIS A 50 9.19 1.89 0.83
CA HIS A 50 9.88 1.16 1.90
C HIS A 50 10.85 2.02 2.70
N ILE A 51 11.56 2.94 2.05
CA ILE A 51 12.42 3.89 2.76
C ILE A 51 11.59 4.76 3.70
N VAL A 52 10.47 5.31 3.22
CA VAL A 52 9.58 6.18 4.00
C VAL A 52 8.90 5.42 5.14
N THR A 53 8.38 4.22 4.86
CA THR A 53 7.72 3.39 5.88
C THR A 53 8.69 2.92 6.95
N LEU A 54 9.90 2.46 6.61
CA LEU A 54 10.92 2.11 7.61
C LEU A 54 11.34 3.32 8.45
N ALA A 55 11.49 4.49 7.84
CA ALA A 55 11.76 5.73 8.57
C ALA A 55 10.62 6.08 9.55
N LEU A 56 9.36 5.95 9.12
CA LEU A 56 8.18 6.14 9.99
C LEU A 56 8.16 5.16 11.15
N ILE A 57 8.45 3.88 10.91
CA ILE A 57 8.46 2.84 11.95
C ILE A 57 9.55 3.12 12.98
N ALA A 58 10.76 3.46 12.52
CA ALA A 58 11.90 3.78 13.37
C ALA A 58 11.64 5.04 14.21
N LEU A 59 11.10 6.11 13.60
CA LEU A 59 10.78 7.35 14.30
C LEU A 59 9.59 7.20 15.24
N SER A 60 8.57 6.43 14.86
CA SER A 60 7.44 6.09 15.72
C SER A 60 7.90 5.35 16.97
N TYR A 61 8.83 4.40 16.83
CA TYR A 61 9.42 3.70 17.97
C TYR A 61 10.30 4.63 18.81
N ARG A 62 11.11 5.49 18.17
CA ARG A 62 12.02 6.42 18.86
C ARG A 62 11.30 7.53 19.65
N PHE A 63 10.19 8.03 19.11
CA PHE A 63 9.39 9.11 19.70
C PHE A 63 8.15 8.63 20.46
N HIS A 64 7.99 7.32 20.66
CA HIS A 64 6.85 6.72 21.37
C HIS A 64 5.47 7.07 20.75
N PHE A 65 5.40 7.23 19.42
CA PHE A 65 4.16 7.44 18.68
C PHE A 65 3.53 6.12 18.18
N ALA A 66 3.65 5.05 18.97
CA ALA A 66 3.25 3.70 18.56
C ALA A 66 1.75 3.58 18.22
N TYR A 67 0.86 4.34 18.88
CA TYR A 67 -0.57 4.39 18.52
C TYR A 67 -0.84 5.00 17.15
N MET A 68 0.03 5.91 16.69
CA MET A 68 -0.04 6.44 15.32
C MET A 68 0.39 5.37 14.33
N GLY A 69 1.55 4.76 14.59
CA GLY A 69 2.10 3.73 13.72
C GLY A 69 1.16 2.53 13.57
N ILE A 70 0.52 2.07 14.65
CA ILE A 70 -0.41 0.94 14.59
C ILE A 70 -1.69 1.28 13.81
N ALA A 71 -2.21 2.51 13.93
CA ALA A 71 -3.37 2.95 13.15
C ALA A 71 -3.07 2.89 11.65
N ILE A 72 -1.86 3.31 11.26
CA ILE A 72 -1.40 3.25 9.86
C ILE A 72 -1.20 1.80 9.42
N TYR A 73 -0.60 0.94 10.24
CA TYR A 73 -0.43 -0.48 9.90
C TYR A 73 -1.78 -1.16 9.62
N VAL A 74 -2.74 -0.99 10.53
CA VAL A 74 -4.06 -1.64 10.41
C VAL A 74 -4.79 -1.18 9.14
N THR A 75 -4.73 0.11 8.80
CA THR A 75 -5.39 0.61 7.58
C THR A 75 -4.75 0.06 6.31
N HIS A 76 -3.42 -0.06 6.28
CA HIS A 76 -2.69 -0.61 5.14
C HIS A 76 -2.94 -2.12 4.99
N ASP A 77 -2.83 -2.89 6.07
CA ASP A 77 -3.03 -4.35 6.07
C ASP A 77 -4.45 -4.73 5.60
N ILE A 78 -5.48 -4.04 6.09
CA ILE A 78 -6.87 -4.30 5.67
C ILE A 78 -7.03 -4.00 4.18
N SER A 79 -6.52 -2.86 3.69
CA SER A 79 -6.62 -2.53 2.27
C SER A 79 -5.89 -3.53 1.35
N ASP A 80 -4.75 -4.04 1.81
CA ASP A 80 -3.95 -5.02 1.06
C ASP A 80 -4.60 -6.39 1.03
N PHE A 81 -5.32 -6.76 2.10
CA PHE A 81 -6.16 -7.95 2.10
C PHE A 81 -7.25 -7.89 1.01
N PHE A 82 -7.92 -6.74 0.86
CA PHE A 82 -8.91 -6.56 -0.21
C PHE A 82 -8.26 -6.59 -1.60
N LEU A 83 -7.09 -5.97 -1.77
CA LEU A 83 -6.36 -6.02 -3.05
C LEU A 83 -5.99 -7.46 -3.44
N ALA A 84 -5.40 -8.22 -2.51
CA ALA A 84 -5.00 -9.59 -2.73
C ALA A 84 -6.21 -10.47 -3.08
N THR A 85 -7.30 -10.34 -2.31
CA THR A 85 -8.55 -11.07 -2.57
C THR A 85 -9.13 -10.72 -3.93
N SER A 86 -9.09 -9.46 -4.34
CA SER A 86 -9.59 -9.05 -5.66
C SER A 86 -8.79 -9.68 -6.80
N LYS A 87 -7.46 -9.79 -6.65
CA LYS A 87 -6.62 -10.47 -7.65
C LYS A 87 -6.93 -11.96 -7.73
N THR A 88 -7.13 -12.61 -6.58
CA THR A 88 -7.51 -14.03 -6.53
C THR A 88 -8.88 -14.27 -7.16
N LEU A 89 -9.88 -13.41 -6.88
CA LEU A 89 -11.20 -13.54 -7.48
C LEU A 89 -11.17 -13.33 -8.99
N ASN A 90 -10.36 -12.39 -9.48
CA ASN A 90 -10.15 -12.19 -10.91
C ASN A 90 -9.49 -13.41 -11.57
N TYR A 91 -8.55 -14.06 -10.88
CA TYR A 91 -7.91 -15.29 -11.37
C TYR A 91 -8.86 -16.49 -11.49
N LEU A 92 -9.91 -16.50 -10.65
CA LEU A 92 -10.95 -17.53 -10.63
C LEU A 92 -12.12 -17.24 -11.59
N ASP A 93 -12.08 -16.12 -12.32
CA ASP A 93 -13.12 -15.67 -13.26
C ASP A 93 -14.54 -15.71 -12.66
N SER A 94 -14.67 -15.23 -11.42
CA SER A 94 -15.94 -15.20 -10.71
C SER A 94 -16.82 -14.02 -11.14
N VAL A 95 -18.13 -14.23 -11.22
CA VAL A 95 -19.13 -13.17 -11.56
C VAL A 95 -19.14 -12.04 -10.51
N ILE A 96 -18.60 -12.27 -9.31
CA ILE A 96 -18.57 -11.32 -8.20
C ILE A 96 -17.38 -10.34 -8.29
N VAL A 97 -16.50 -10.47 -9.30
CA VAL A 97 -15.30 -9.62 -9.45
C VAL A 97 -15.67 -8.14 -9.54
N GLY A 98 -16.66 -7.77 -10.35
CA GLY A 98 -17.12 -6.38 -10.50
C GLY A 98 -17.51 -5.70 -9.18
N PRO A 99 -18.53 -6.19 -8.45
CA PRO A 99 -18.94 -5.57 -7.18
C PRO A 99 -17.86 -5.64 -6.09
N PHE A 100 -17.03 -6.69 -6.09
CA PHE A 100 -15.91 -6.78 -5.15
C PHE A 100 -14.84 -5.72 -5.45
N PHE A 101 -14.53 -5.48 -6.72
CA PHE A 101 -13.57 -4.47 -7.16
C PHE A 101 -14.05 -3.04 -6.83
N THR A 102 -15.34 -2.76 -6.97
CA THR A 102 -15.92 -1.49 -6.50
C THR A 102 -15.76 -1.33 -4.98
N THR A 103 -16.03 -2.39 -4.22
CA THR A 103 -15.86 -2.38 -2.75
C THR A 103 -14.41 -2.12 -2.37
N LEU A 104 -13.46 -2.74 -3.08
CA LEU A 104 -12.03 -2.49 -2.92
C LEU A 104 -11.68 -1.01 -3.11
N ILE A 105 -12.18 -0.35 -4.16
CA ILE A 105 -11.92 1.09 -4.37
C ILE A 105 -12.46 1.92 -3.20
N CYS A 106 -13.69 1.64 -2.75
CA CYS A 106 -14.29 2.33 -1.61
C CYS A 106 -13.47 2.15 -0.33
N VAL A 107 -13.05 0.91 -0.04
CA VAL A 107 -12.22 0.58 1.12
C VAL A 107 -10.85 1.24 1.03
N TRP A 108 -10.24 1.25 -0.15
CA TRP A 108 -8.95 1.90 -0.40
C TRP A 108 -9.00 3.40 -0.11
N VAL A 109 -9.99 4.11 -0.67
CA VAL A 109 -10.17 5.54 -0.46
C VAL A 109 -10.45 5.85 1.01
N TYR A 110 -11.30 5.06 1.68
CA TYR A 110 -11.59 5.29 3.09
C TYR A 110 -10.38 5.04 3.99
N LEU A 111 -9.75 3.86 3.90
CA LEU A 111 -8.68 3.46 4.80
C LEU A 111 -7.37 4.20 4.52
N ARG A 112 -6.97 4.36 3.25
CA ARG A 112 -5.68 4.94 2.90
C ARG A 112 -5.72 6.43 2.61
N HIS A 113 -6.86 7.02 2.28
CA HIS A 113 -6.94 8.46 2.03
C HIS A 113 -7.64 9.20 3.17
N TYR A 114 -8.88 8.85 3.49
CA TYR A 114 -9.64 9.57 4.51
C TYR A 114 -9.00 9.49 5.91
N LEU A 115 -8.63 8.29 6.38
CA LEU A 115 -8.01 8.14 7.70
C LEU A 115 -6.60 8.76 7.77
N ASN A 116 -5.78 8.65 6.72
CA ASN A 116 -4.46 9.30 6.69
C ASN A 116 -4.57 10.83 6.67
N LEU A 117 -5.53 11.39 5.94
CA LEU A 117 -5.80 12.84 5.99
C LEU A 117 -6.28 13.28 7.37
N GLN A 118 -7.09 12.47 8.05
CA GLN A 118 -7.50 12.74 9.42
C GLN A 118 -6.30 12.74 10.39
N ILE A 119 -5.35 11.80 10.22
CA ILE A 119 -4.11 11.77 11.02
C ILE A 119 -3.24 13.00 10.73
N LEU A 120 -3.08 13.40 9.45
CA LEU A 120 -2.36 14.61 9.07
C LEU A 120 -2.99 15.87 9.68
N TRP A 121 -4.32 15.95 9.66
CA TRP A 121 -5.07 17.04 10.29
C TRP A 121 -4.85 17.08 11.80
N ALA A 122 -4.90 15.92 12.47
CA ALA A 122 -4.62 15.80 13.90
C ALA A 122 -3.18 16.24 14.25
N ILE A 123 -2.19 15.96 13.39
CA ILE A 123 -0.82 16.43 13.61
C ILE A 123 -0.70 17.95 13.47
N LEU A 124 -1.49 18.58 12.60
CA LEU A 124 -1.48 20.04 12.47
C LEU A 124 -2.18 20.74 13.63
N THR A 125 -3.29 20.18 14.12
CA THR A 125 -4.19 20.84 15.08
C THR A 125 -4.00 20.39 16.53
N GLU A 126 -3.88 19.09 16.78
CA GLU A 126 -3.84 18.49 18.12
C GLU A 126 -2.41 18.33 18.67
N PHE A 127 -1.39 18.24 17.79
CA PHE A 127 -0.01 17.98 18.22
C PHE A 127 0.58 19.09 19.10
N ARG A 128 0.17 20.34 18.87
CA ARG A 128 0.62 21.52 19.65
C ARG A 128 -0.24 21.81 20.87
N THR A 129 -1.47 21.32 20.90
CA THR A 129 -2.49 21.70 21.88
C THR A 129 -2.69 20.61 22.94
N VAL A 130 -2.43 19.34 22.62
CA VAL A 130 -2.64 18.21 23.53
C VAL A 130 -1.32 17.67 24.08
N GLY A 131 -1.05 18.01 25.35
CA GLY A 131 0.10 17.55 26.14
C GLY A 131 1.27 18.55 26.20
N PRO A 132 2.30 18.28 27.02
CA PRO A 132 3.45 19.17 27.14
C PRO A 132 4.25 19.19 25.82
N PHE A 133 4.40 20.39 25.25
CA PHE A 133 5.19 20.64 24.04
C PHE A 133 6.61 21.05 24.43
N GLU A 134 7.31 20.14 25.09
CA GLU A 134 8.67 20.37 25.57
C GLU A 134 9.55 19.18 25.21
N LEU A 135 10.77 19.49 24.76
CA LEU A 135 11.79 18.50 24.49
C LEU A 135 12.51 18.18 25.80
N ASP A 136 12.16 17.06 26.41
CA ASP A 136 12.81 16.58 27.63
C ASP A 136 13.35 15.16 27.40
N TRP A 137 14.68 15.08 27.28
CA TRP A 137 15.40 13.82 27.07
C TRP A 137 15.34 12.89 28.28
N GLU A 138 15.24 13.45 29.48
CA GLU A 138 15.20 12.73 30.76
C GLU A 138 13.80 12.14 30.99
N MET A 139 12.76 12.90 30.65
CA MET A 139 11.37 12.42 30.69
C MET A 139 10.91 11.67 29.44
N GLN A 140 11.78 11.47 28.44
CA GLN A 140 11.47 10.84 27.15
C GLN A 140 10.33 11.54 26.39
N GLN A 141 10.21 12.86 26.56
CA GLN A 141 9.25 13.70 25.86
C GLN A 141 9.87 14.22 24.56
N TYR A 142 9.40 13.71 23.43
CA TYR A 142 9.92 14.06 22.11
C TYR A 142 8.98 14.94 21.28
N LYS A 143 7.97 15.53 21.94
CA LYS A 143 7.06 16.49 21.31
C LYS A 143 7.76 17.83 21.12
N CYS A 144 8.25 18.07 19.90
CA CYS A 144 8.88 19.32 19.51
C CYS A 144 8.52 19.70 18.08
N TRP A 145 8.79 20.95 17.69
CA TRP A 145 8.46 21.46 16.35
C TRP A 145 9.17 20.67 15.23
N ILE A 146 10.38 20.18 15.50
CA ILE A 146 11.17 19.34 14.60
C ILE A 146 10.46 18.00 14.38
N SER A 147 10.05 17.34 15.46
CA SER A 147 9.32 16.07 15.40
C SER A 147 8.00 16.23 14.64
N GLN A 148 7.27 17.33 14.87
CA GLN A 148 6.04 17.65 14.15
C GLN A 148 6.28 17.73 12.63
N ILE A 149 7.29 18.49 12.20
CA ILE A 149 7.60 18.67 10.77
C ILE A 149 8.04 17.35 10.14
N ILE A 150 8.93 16.60 10.79
CA ILE A 150 9.43 15.33 10.26
C ILE A 150 8.30 14.32 10.12
N THR A 151 7.49 14.13 11.17
CA THR A 151 6.36 13.18 11.13
C THR A 151 5.32 13.60 10.11
N PHE A 152 5.00 14.90 10.01
CA PHE A 152 4.09 15.41 8.97
C PHE A 152 4.64 15.17 7.56
N ALA A 153 5.91 15.50 7.31
CA ALA A 153 6.53 15.35 5.99
C ALA A 153 6.57 13.88 5.54
N LEU A 154 6.92 12.96 6.44
CA LEU A 154 6.96 11.53 6.14
C LEU A 154 5.57 10.95 5.88
N LEU A 155 4.56 11.35 6.65
CA LEU A 155 3.17 10.92 6.41
C LEU A 155 2.58 11.54 5.14
N ALA A 156 2.93 12.78 4.82
CA ALA A 156 2.54 13.40 3.57
C ALA A 156 3.20 12.69 2.38
N CYS A 157 4.46 12.26 2.51
CA CYS A 157 5.13 11.44 1.50
C CYS A 157 4.44 10.09 1.31
N LEU A 158 4.10 9.40 2.42
CA LEU A 158 3.32 8.16 2.39
C LEU A 158 1.96 8.37 1.69
N GLN A 159 1.28 9.47 1.99
CA GLN A 159 0.02 9.83 1.35
C GLN A 159 0.18 10.08 -0.16
N GLY A 160 1.27 10.72 -0.58
CA GLY A 160 1.59 10.95 -1.99
C GLY A 160 1.75 9.64 -2.76
N ILE A 161 2.48 8.68 -2.20
CA ILE A 161 2.64 7.34 -2.80
C ILE A 161 1.29 6.61 -2.88
N ASN A 162 0.48 6.68 -1.82
CA ASN A 162 -0.86 6.10 -1.81
C ASN A 162 -1.79 6.70 -2.88
N LEU A 163 -1.60 7.97 -3.26
CA LEU A 163 -2.34 8.59 -4.37
C LEU A 163 -1.89 8.06 -5.73
N ILE A 164 -0.59 7.87 -5.94
CA ILE A 164 -0.08 7.24 -7.18
C ILE A 164 -0.68 5.84 -7.34
N TRP A 165 -0.79 5.07 -6.27
CA TRP A 165 -1.36 3.73 -6.34
C TRP A 165 -2.88 3.75 -6.58
N LEU A 166 -3.57 4.78 -6.06
CA LEU A 166 -4.98 5.00 -6.38
C LEU A 166 -5.20 5.32 -7.86
N THR A 167 -4.30 6.06 -8.52
CA THR A 167 -4.44 6.32 -9.97
C THR A 167 -4.28 5.05 -10.79
N TYR A 168 -3.37 4.13 -10.41
CA TYR A 168 -3.26 2.81 -11.02
C TYR A 168 -4.53 1.98 -10.80
N LEU A 169 -5.07 1.96 -9.57
CA LEU A 169 -6.32 1.26 -9.27
C LEU A 169 -7.50 1.79 -10.11
N TYR A 170 -7.60 3.11 -10.27
CA TYR A 170 -8.63 3.74 -11.10
C TYR A 170 -8.43 3.47 -12.60
N ARG A 171 -7.18 3.39 -13.09
CA ARG A 171 -6.89 3.01 -14.48
C ARG A 171 -7.39 1.60 -14.77
N VAL A 172 -7.13 0.64 -13.87
CA VAL A 172 -7.65 -0.73 -13.98
C VAL A 172 -9.18 -0.73 -13.93
N ALA A 173 -9.79 0.06 -13.04
CA ALA A 173 -11.24 0.22 -12.96
C ALA A 173 -11.85 0.71 -14.28
N LYS A 174 -11.24 1.75 -14.86
CA LYS A 174 -11.65 2.32 -16.13
C LYS A 174 -11.55 1.26 -17.22
N ASN A 175 -10.41 0.60 -17.36
CA ASN A 175 -10.23 -0.43 -18.38
C ASN A 175 -11.27 -1.56 -18.23
N TYR A 176 -11.56 -2.00 -17.01
CA TYR A 176 -12.58 -3.03 -16.75
C TYR A 176 -14.00 -2.60 -17.16
N VAL A 177 -14.36 -1.33 -16.96
CA VAL A 177 -15.70 -0.81 -17.31
C VAL A 177 -15.82 -0.51 -18.80
N PHE A 178 -14.79 0.06 -19.41
CA PHE A 178 -14.81 0.50 -20.81
C PHE A 178 -14.55 -0.65 -21.80
N ASN A 179 -13.73 -1.65 -21.46
CA ASN A 179 -13.51 -2.83 -22.33
C ASN A 179 -14.57 -3.93 -22.15
N ASN A 180 -15.71 -3.62 -21.52
CA ASN A 180 -16.83 -4.55 -21.36
C ASN A 180 -17.87 -4.43 -22.49
N GLU A 181 -17.55 -3.70 -23.58
CA GLU A 181 -18.24 -3.90 -24.85
C GLU A 181 -17.65 -5.14 -25.51
N ARG A 182 -18.46 -6.21 -25.52
CA ARG A 182 -18.30 -7.38 -26.40
C ARG A 182 -18.31 -6.91 -27.86
N SER A 183 -17.18 -6.43 -28.37
CA SER A 183 -16.89 -6.38 -29.79
C SER A 183 -15.48 -6.91 -29.99
N ASP A 184 -15.46 -8.20 -30.30
CA ASP A 184 -14.41 -8.91 -31.00
C ASP A 184 -14.01 -8.14 -32.27
N GLU A 185 -13.11 -7.17 -32.15
CA GLU A 185 -12.29 -6.65 -33.26
C GLU A 185 -10.85 -6.50 -32.76
N ARG A 186 -10.17 -7.64 -32.86
CA ARG A 186 -8.74 -7.81 -33.10
C ARG A 186 -8.08 -6.59 -33.79
N SER A 187 -6.86 -6.29 -33.34
CA SER A 187 -5.82 -5.40 -33.91
C SER A 187 -6.06 -3.89 -33.91
N GLU A 188 -5.46 -3.21 -32.94
CA GLU A 188 -4.28 -2.33 -33.11
C GLU A 188 -4.03 -1.60 -31.78
N ASP A 189 -2.93 -1.96 -31.11
CA ASP A 189 -2.11 -1.15 -30.19
C ASP A 189 -1.28 -2.13 -29.33
N GLU A 190 -0.42 -2.90 -30.02
CA GLU A 190 0.84 -3.32 -29.42
C GLU A 190 1.69 -2.06 -29.28
N ASP A 191 1.93 -1.67 -28.01
CA ASP A 191 2.93 -0.70 -27.52
C ASP A 191 2.29 0.41 -26.68
N GLU A 192 1.95 0.10 -25.42
CA GLU A 192 2.45 0.87 -24.28
C GLU A 192 1.91 0.33 -22.93
N GLU A 193 2.85 0.12 -22.01
CA GLU A 193 2.62 0.03 -20.56
C GLU A 193 2.00 -1.26 -19.99
N GLY A 194 2.87 -2.28 -19.90
CA GLY A 194 2.67 -3.42 -19.01
C GLY A 194 2.41 -3.03 -17.55
N GLU A 195 1.15 -3.11 -17.16
CA GLU A 195 0.74 -3.92 -16.02
C GLU A 195 0.07 -5.18 -16.55
N VAL A 196 0.86 -6.24 -16.71
CA VAL A 196 0.33 -7.58 -16.96
C VAL A 196 -0.28 -8.04 -15.64
N SER A 197 -1.60 -7.92 -15.55
CA SER A 197 -2.38 -8.63 -14.54
C SER A 197 -2.12 -10.13 -14.72
N PRO A 198 -2.05 -10.95 -13.66
CA PRO A 198 -1.86 -12.41 -13.78
C PRO A 198 -2.93 -13.15 -14.62
N GLY A 199 -3.96 -12.45 -15.10
CA GLY A 199 -4.92 -12.95 -16.09
C GLY A 199 -4.40 -12.98 -17.53
N ASP A 200 -3.42 -12.16 -17.88
CA ASP A 200 -2.85 -12.10 -19.24
C ASP A 200 -1.86 -13.25 -19.53
N GLU A 201 -1.26 -13.83 -18.48
CA GLU A 201 -0.41 -15.03 -18.61
C GLU A 201 -1.20 -16.27 -19.05
N LYS A 202 -2.47 -16.42 -18.64
CA LYS A 202 -3.31 -17.54 -19.11
C LYS A 202 -3.65 -17.41 -20.59
N GLN A 203 -3.97 -16.21 -21.07
CA GLN A 203 -4.29 -15.99 -22.49
C GLN A 203 -3.08 -16.10 -23.41
N THR A 204 -1.88 -15.73 -22.93
CA THR A 204 -0.64 -15.90 -23.70
C THR A 204 -0.22 -17.36 -23.78
N LEU A 205 -0.36 -18.14 -22.70
CA LEU A 205 -0.10 -19.58 -22.70
C LEU A 205 -1.09 -20.36 -23.60
N GLU A 206 -2.38 -20.01 -23.60
CA GLU A 206 -3.36 -20.65 -24.50
C GLU A 206 -3.13 -20.29 -25.98
N LYS A 207 -2.69 -19.07 -26.29
CA LYS A 207 -2.33 -18.66 -27.66
C LYS A 207 -1.06 -19.34 -28.17
N GLU A 208 -0.03 -19.53 -27.34
CA GLU A 208 1.17 -20.28 -27.75
C GLU A 208 0.91 -21.77 -27.97
N VAL A 209 0.10 -22.40 -27.11
CA VAL A 209 -0.28 -23.81 -27.26
C VAL A 209 -1.18 -24.02 -28.49
N GLY A 210 -2.12 -23.11 -28.77
CA GLY A 210 -2.97 -23.15 -29.96
C GLY A 210 -2.20 -22.92 -31.27
N SER A 211 -1.22 -22.02 -31.28
CA SER A 211 -0.38 -21.72 -32.45
C SER A 211 0.57 -22.88 -32.79
N ASN A 212 1.06 -23.61 -31.78
CA ASN A 212 1.97 -24.74 -31.98
C ASN A 212 1.24 -26.04 -32.39
N SER A 213 -0.04 -26.18 -32.02
CA SER A 213 -0.87 -27.32 -32.45
C SER A 213 -1.25 -27.27 -33.93
N GLY A 214 -1.43 -26.06 -34.50
CA GLY A 214 -1.76 -25.89 -35.92
C GLY A 214 -0.60 -26.11 -36.90
N LYS A 215 0.66 -26.10 -36.44
CA LYS A 215 1.84 -26.29 -37.30
C LYS A 215 2.27 -27.74 -37.49
N ASN A 216 1.75 -28.68 -36.68
CA ASN A 216 2.10 -30.11 -36.75
C ASN A 216 1.12 -30.97 -37.58
N GLN A 217 0.17 -30.37 -38.31
CA GLN A 217 -0.77 -31.09 -39.19
C GLN A 217 -0.54 -30.90 -40.70
N LEU A 218 0.58 -30.27 -41.10
CA LEU A 218 0.97 -30.16 -42.51
C LEU A 218 2.30 -30.89 -42.77
N LEU A 219 2.27 -32.21 -42.63
CA LEU A 219 3.12 -33.17 -43.34
C LEU A 219 2.28 -34.40 -43.71
#